data_AF-A0A958K0C3-F1
#
_entry.id   AF-A0A958K0C3-F1
#
_cell.length_a   1.000
_cell.length_b   1.000
_cell.length_c   1.000
_cell.angle_alpha   90.00
_cell.angle_beta   90.00
_cell.angle_gamma   90.00
#
_symmetry.space_group_name_H-M   'P 1'
#
loop_
_entity.id
_entity.type
_entity.pdbx_description
1 polymer ?
#
loop_
_entity_poly.entity_id
_entity_poly.type
_entity_poly.pdbx_seq_one_letter_code
_entity_poly.pdbx_strand_id
1 'polypeptide(L)'
;MSAVQRYARIYQALLRFSLSRMLEFRFDFFFRFVMDVIYYGVNIGFFKIIYLHTPNLGGWSEQQAFIFIALAMALDGLYMTLLAPNLWELPSLINKGELDFLLTRPASPLFFLLFRRFEFPSLLNFFAGVGLVVYALVRYDASFSVW
;
A
#
# COMPACT_ATOMS: atom_id res chain seq x y z
N MET A 1 16.22 24.42 14.58
CA MET A 1 15.86 23.20 13.82
C MET A 1 14.87 23.60 12.76
N SER A 2 15.09 23.21 11.50
CA SER A 2 14.08 23.48 10.45
C SER A 2 12.79 22.70 10.77
N ALA A 3 11.64 23.23 10.36
CA ALA A 3 10.35 22.57 10.59
C ALA A 3 10.35 21.12 10.07
N VAL A 4 10.99 20.89 8.92
CA VAL A 4 11.18 19.58 8.28
C VAL A 4 11.91 18.59 9.19
N GLN A 5 13.02 19.00 9.82
CA GLN A 5 13.77 18.13 10.73
C GLN A 5 12.95 17.72 11.95
N ARG A 6 12.09 18.62 12.45
CA ARG A 6 11.18 18.32 13.57
C ARG A 6 10.15 17.27 13.17
N TYR A 7 9.48 17.45 12.02
CA TYR A 7 8.48 16.48 11.52
C TYR A 7 9.10 15.12 11.19
N ALA A 8 10.29 15.09 10.58
CA ALA A 8 10.99 13.84 10.30
C ALA A 8 11.31 13.06 11.59
N ARG A 9 11.75 13.74 12.66
CA ARG A 9 12.00 13.10 13.96
C ARG A 9 10.73 12.56 14.60
N ILE A 10 9.63 13.30 14.53
CA ILE A 10 8.31 12.85 15.01
C ILE A 10 7.88 11.60 14.24
N TYR A 11 8.01 11.61 12.90
CA TYR A 11 7.67 10.47 12.07
C TYR A 11 8.50 9.23 12.41
N GLN A 12 9.81 9.40 12.59
CA GLN A 12 10.69 8.30 13.01
C GLN A 12 10.27 7.69 14.36
N ALA A 13 9.83 8.51 15.31
CA ALA A 13 9.31 8.01 16.59
C ALA A 13 8.00 7.21 16.39
N LEU A 14 7.09 7.70 15.54
CA LEU A 14 5.83 7.03 15.20
C LEU A 14 6.07 5.69 14.46
N LEU A 15 7.05 5.65 13.57
CA LEU A 15 7.47 4.42 12.89
C LEU A 15 7.98 3.37 13.88
N ARG A 16 8.87 3.76 14.82
CA ARG A 16 9.38 2.86 15.86
C ARG A 16 8.26 2.33 16.76
N PHE A 17 7.30 3.19 17.10
CA PHE A 17 6.15 2.81 17.90
C PHE A 17 5.23 1.82 17.15
N SER A 18 4.96 2.09 15.87
CA SER A 18 4.17 1.20 15.01
C SER A 18 4.85 -0.16 14.85
N LEU A 19 6.17 -0.17 14.67
CA LEU A 19 6.96 -1.41 14.58
C LEU A 19 6.92 -2.21 15.88
N SER A 20 7.05 -1.54 17.03
CA SER A 20 7.03 -2.21 18.34
C SER A 20 5.67 -2.86 18.60
N ARG A 21 4.58 -2.16 18.30
CA ARG A 21 3.20 -2.70 18.39
C ARG A 21 3.00 -3.92 17.51
N MET A 22 3.61 -3.93 16.32
CA MET A 22 3.47 -5.03 15.39
C MET A 22 4.22 -6.28 15.81
N LEU A 23 5.43 -6.12 16.35
CA LEU A 23 6.24 -7.22 16.87
C LEU A 23 5.59 -7.89 18.09
N GLU A 24 4.74 -7.17 18.81
CA GLU A 24 3.94 -7.71 19.91
C GLU A 24 2.94 -8.77 19.41
N PHE A 25 2.26 -8.51 18.29
CA PHE A 25 1.27 -9.40 17.69
C PHE A 25 1.76 -10.05 16.40
N ARG A 26 2.84 -10.83 16.49
CA ARG A 26 3.47 -11.53 15.34
C ARG A 26 2.50 -12.38 14.48
N PHE A 27 1.43 -12.92 15.09
CA PHE A 27 0.42 -13.70 14.37
C PHE A 27 -0.43 -12.82 13.45
N ASP A 28 -0.81 -11.64 13.90
CA ASP A 28 -1.56 -10.67 13.09
C ASP A 28 -0.74 -10.23 11.89
N PHE A 29 0.56 -9.96 12.09
CA PHE A 29 1.50 -9.67 11.01
C PHE A 29 1.51 -10.75 9.92
N PHE A 30 1.71 -12.02 10.32
CA PHE A 30 1.79 -13.12 9.37
C PHE A 30 0.46 -13.35 8.64
N PHE A 31 -0.65 -13.26 9.37
CA PHE A 31 -1.98 -13.46 8.81
C PHE A 31 -2.32 -12.36 7.80
N ARG A 32 -2.00 -11.10 8.10
CA ARG A 32 -2.16 -9.96 7.19
C ARG A 32 -1.38 -10.19 5.90
N PHE A 33 -0.10 -10.55 6.02
CA PHE A 33 0.75 -10.84 4.87
C PHE A 33 0.20 -11.98 4.00
N VAL A 34 -0.22 -13.09 4.61
CA VAL A 34 -0.81 -14.23 3.87
C VAL A 34 -2.10 -13.83 3.16
N MET A 35 -2.97 -13.05 3.83
CA MET A 35 -4.21 -12.56 3.22
C MET A 35 -3.94 -11.70 2.00
N ASP A 36 -2.96 -10.80 2.08
CA ASP A 36 -2.59 -9.94 0.96
C ASP A 36 -2.01 -10.77 -0.20
N VAL A 37 -1.15 -11.75 0.08
CA VAL A 37 -0.61 -12.67 -0.94
C VAL A 37 -1.72 -13.45 -1.64
N ILE A 38 -2.70 -13.97 -0.89
CA ILE A 38 -3.86 -14.67 -1.45
C ILE A 38 -4.70 -13.72 -2.31
N TYR A 39 -5.01 -12.53 -1.80
CA TYR A 39 -5.78 -11.52 -2.52
C TYR A 39 -5.15 -11.17 -3.88
N TYR A 40 -3.84 -10.92 -3.88
CA TYR A 40 -3.06 -10.64 -5.07
C TYR A 40 -2.96 -11.83 -6.02
N GLY A 41 -2.78 -13.04 -5.49
CA GLY A 41 -2.78 -14.27 -6.29
C GLY A 41 -4.11 -14.51 -7.00
N VAL A 42 -5.23 -14.28 -6.30
CA VAL A 42 -6.58 -14.35 -6.87
C VAL A 42 -6.77 -13.27 -7.94
N ASN A 43 -6.31 -12.04 -7.70
CA ASN A 43 -6.43 -10.95 -8.67
C ASN A 43 -5.67 -11.26 -9.98
N ILE A 44 -4.42 -11.69 -9.89
CA ILE A 44 -3.64 -12.12 -11.06
C ILE A 44 -4.30 -13.30 -11.76
N GLY A 45 -4.75 -14.32 -10.99
CA GLY A 45 -5.43 -15.49 -11.54
C GLY A 45 -6.70 -15.14 -12.29
N PHE A 46 -7.49 -14.22 -11.76
CA PHE A 46 -8.72 -13.73 -12.39
C PHE A 46 -8.46 -13.15 -13.78
N PHE A 47 -7.50 -12.23 -13.91
CA PHE A 47 -7.16 -11.65 -15.20
C PHE A 47 -6.57 -12.68 -16.17
N LYS A 48 -5.77 -13.62 -15.67
CA LYS A 48 -5.24 -14.71 -16.50
C LYS A 48 -6.36 -15.57 -17.08
N ILE A 49 -7.38 -15.90 -16.29
CA ILE A 49 -8.55 -16.68 -16.75
C ILE A 49 -9.33 -15.93 -17.85
N ILE A 50 -9.44 -14.61 -17.75
CA ILE A 50 -10.09 -13.78 -18.78
C ILE A 50 -9.32 -13.89 -20.10
N TYR A 51 -8.00 -13.72 -20.08
CA TYR A 51 -7.15 -13.76 -21.28
C TYR A 51 -7.04 -15.16 -21.90
N LEU A 52 -7.32 -16.23 -21.15
CA LEU A 52 -7.47 -17.58 -21.73
C LEU A 52 -8.65 -17.70 -22.69
N HIS A 53 -9.71 -16.91 -22.50
CA HIS A 53 -10.93 -16.95 -23.31
C HIS A 53 -11.04 -15.78 -24.28
N THR A 54 -10.26 -14.71 -24.08
CA THR A 54 -10.28 -13.50 -24.91
C THR A 54 -8.86 -13.07 -25.26
N PRO A 55 -8.45 -13.12 -26.55
CA PRO A 55 -7.07 -12.83 -26.94
C PRO A 55 -6.68 -11.35 -26.75
N ASN A 56 -7.64 -10.42 -26.84
CA ASN A 56 -7.42 -9.00 -26.63
C ASN A 56 -8.60 -8.37 -25.89
N LEU A 57 -8.32 -7.65 -24.81
CA LEU A 57 -9.33 -6.91 -24.06
C LEU A 57 -9.22 -5.42 -24.42
N GLY A 58 -10.15 -4.88 -25.20
CA GLY A 58 -10.14 -3.44 -25.54
C GLY A 58 -8.85 -2.94 -26.22
N GLY A 59 -8.17 -3.81 -26.99
CA GLY A 59 -6.90 -3.50 -27.65
C GLY A 59 -5.65 -3.75 -26.81
N TRP A 60 -5.80 -4.17 -25.55
CA TRP A 60 -4.68 -4.50 -24.66
C TRP A 60 -4.36 -5.99 -24.72
N SER A 61 -3.09 -6.30 -24.95
CA SER A 61 -2.58 -7.66 -24.85
C SER A 61 -2.49 -8.11 -23.39
N GLU A 62 -2.42 -9.43 -23.16
CA GLU A 62 -2.25 -10.00 -21.82
C GLU A 62 -1.07 -9.36 -21.06
N GLN A 63 0.04 -9.11 -21.76
CA GLN A 63 1.24 -8.52 -21.16
C GLN A 63 1.01 -7.07 -20.71
N GLN A 64 0.30 -6.25 -21.52
CA GLN A 64 -0.02 -4.87 -21.18
C GLN A 64 -0.96 -4.80 -19.97
N ALA A 65 -1.96 -5.68 -19.92
CA ALA A 65 -2.84 -5.78 -18.76
C ALA A 65 -2.10 -6.26 -17.51
N PHE A 66 -1.17 -7.21 -17.65
CA PHE A 66 -0.36 -7.67 -16.53
C PHE A 66 0.51 -6.56 -15.91
N ILE A 67 1.10 -5.69 -16.74
CA ILE A 67 1.83 -4.50 -16.26
C ILE A 67 0.89 -3.58 -15.46
N PHE A 68 -0.31 -3.33 -15.98
CA PHE A 68 -1.29 -2.48 -15.30
C PHE A 68 -1.70 -3.06 -13.95
N ILE A 69 -1.97 -4.36 -13.88
CA ILE A 69 -2.33 -5.06 -12.64
C ILE A 69 -1.18 -4.98 -11.64
N ALA A 70 0.05 -5.30 -12.06
CA ALA A 70 1.22 -5.22 -11.20
C ALA A 70 1.42 -3.80 -10.65
N LEU A 71 1.20 -2.76 -11.47
CA LEU A 71 1.28 -1.37 -11.03
C LEU A 71 0.17 -1.04 -10.03
N ALA A 72 -1.06 -1.47 -10.29
CA ALA A 72 -2.18 -1.29 -9.37
C ALA A 72 -1.90 -1.94 -8.01
N MET A 73 -1.31 -3.15 -8.00
CA MET A 73 -0.90 -3.85 -6.78
C MET A 73 0.18 -3.09 -6.01
N ALA A 74 1.17 -2.53 -6.71
CA ALA A 74 2.19 -1.69 -6.07
C ALA A 74 1.56 -0.44 -5.44
N LEU A 75 0.71 0.29 -6.18
CA LEU A 75 0.04 1.48 -5.65
C LEU A 75 -0.89 1.15 -4.47
N ASP A 76 -1.59 0.03 -4.53
CA ASP A 76 -2.43 -0.47 -3.44
C ASP A 76 -1.58 -0.80 -2.20
N GLY A 77 -0.47 -1.52 -2.35
CA GLY A 77 0.45 -1.80 -1.24
C GLY A 77 0.99 -0.52 -0.59
N LEU A 78 1.33 0.50 -1.39
CA LEU A 78 1.77 1.81 -0.89
C LEU A 78 0.66 2.53 -0.12
N TYR A 79 -0.56 2.54 -0.67
CA TYR A 79 -1.74 3.11 -0.03
C TYR A 79 -2.07 2.42 1.30
N MET A 80 -2.04 1.09 1.32
CA MET A 80 -2.29 0.26 2.49
C MET A 80 -1.22 0.40 3.57
N THR A 81 0.01 0.75 3.18
CA THR A 81 1.12 0.99 4.11
C THR A 81 0.98 2.33 4.84
N LEU A 82 0.68 3.40 4.09
CA LEU A 82 0.78 4.78 4.57
C LEU A 82 -0.56 5.36 5.01
N LEU A 83 -1.60 5.24 4.18
CA LEU A 83 -2.82 6.05 4.30
C LEU A 83 -3.99 5.26 4.85
N ALA A 84 -4.24 4.05 4.33
CA ALA A 84 -5.39 3.22 4.71
C ALA A 84 -5.56 3.02 6.23
N PRO A 85 -4.54 2.61 7.02
CA PRO A 85 -4.71 2.32 8.45
C PRO A 85 -5.10 3.55 9.28
N ASN A 86 -4.77 4.74 8.77
CA ASN A 86 -5.08 6.01 9.40
C ASN A 86 -6.48 6.49 9.00
N LEU A 87 -6.83 6.37 7.71
CA LEU A 87 -8.15 6.74 7.19
C LEU A 87 -9.26 5.84 7.73
N TRP A 88 -9.02 4.53 7.86
CA TRP A 88 -10.00 3.59 8.41
C TRP A 88 -10.28 3.82 9.91
N GLU A 89 -9.34 4.42 10.64
CA GLU A 89 -9.53 4.75 12.06
C GLU A 89 -10.27 6.06 12.28
N LEU A 90 -10.27 6.94 11.27
CA LEU A 90 -10.83 8.27 11.37
C LEU A 90 -12.30 8.27 11.87
N PRO A 91 -13.20 7.41 11.38
CA PRO A 91 -14.57 7.34 11.90
C PRO A 91 -14.60 6.94 13.38
N SER A 92 -13.73 6.03 13.82
CA SER A 92 -13.66 5.64 15.24
C SER A 92 -13.14 6.78 16.11
N LEU A 93 -12.19 7.58 15.62
CA LEU A 93 -11.70 8.76 16.33
C LEU A 93 -12.82 9.80 16.53
N ILE A 94 -13.61 10.03 15.48
CA ILE A 94 -14.75 10.96 15.49
C ILE A 94 -15.82 10.47 16.47
N ASN A 95 -16.25 9.21 16.33
CA ASN A 95 -17.32 8.63 17.14
C ASN A 95 -16.98 8.58 18.64
N LYS A 96 -15.69 8.47 18.99
CA LYS A 96 -15.21 8.46 20.39
C LYS A 96 -14.86 9.85 20.94
N GLY A 97 -14.93 10.91 20.14
CA GLY A 97 -14.48 12.25 20.53
C GLY A 97 -12.96 12.38 20.71
N GLU A 98 -12.18 11.40 20.26
CA GLU A 98 -10.72 11.41 20.35
C GLU A 98 -10.06 12.36 19.34
N LEU A 99 -10.81 12.79 18.32
CA LEU A 99 -10.34 13.75 17.32
C LEU A 99 -9.99 15.12 17.95
N ASP A 100 -10.77 15.58 18.93
CA ASP A 100 -10.54 16.88 19.58
C ASP A 100 -9.23 16.89 20.37
N PHE A 101 -8.87 15.76 20.98
CA PHE A 101 -7.56 15.56 21.61
C PHE A 101 -6.41 15.57 20.62
N LEU A 102 -6.65 15.21 19.36
CA LEU A 102 -5.63 15.28 18.31
C LEU A 102 -5.43 16.71 17.82
N LEU A 103 -6.52 17.48 17.70
CA LEU A 103 -6.51 18.88 17.26
C LEU A 103 -5.80 19.81 18.26
N THR A 104 -5.83 19.48 19.54
CA THR A 104 -5.17 20.26 20.61
C THR A 104 -3.65 20.02 20.72
N ARG A 105 -3.09 19.05 19.97
CA ARG A 105 -1.64 18.79 19.99
C ARG A 105 -0.88 19.90 19.27
N PRO A 106 0.34 20.25 19.72
CA PRO A 106 1.12 21.37 19.16
C PRO A 106 1.73 21.09 17.77
N ALA A 107 1.30 20.04 17.08
CA ALA A 107 1.77 19.63 15.76
C ALA A 107 0.61 19.63 14.77
N SER A 108 0.89 19.76 13.46
CA SER A 108 -0.15 19.74 12.43
C SER A 108 -1.08 18.53 12.59
N PRO A 109 -2.39 18.74 12.81
CA PRO A 109 -3.33 17.64 12.98
C PRO A 109 -3.43 16.77 11.72
N LEU A 110 -3.33 17.39 10.54
CA LEU A 110 -3.33 16.67 9.26
C LEU A 110 -2.17 15.67 9.17
N PHE A 111 -0.98 16.08 9.60
CA PHE A 111 0.19 15.21 9.59
C PHE A 111 -0.03 13.99 10.50
N PHE A 112 -0.56 14.21 11.70
CA PHE A 112 -0.90 13.11 12.60
C PHE A 112 -2.03 12.24 12.05
N LEU A 113 -3.06 12.83 11.44
CA LEU A 113 -4.17 12.10 10.86
C LEU A 113 -3.76 11.21 9.68
N LEU A 114 -2.74 11.57 8.92
CA LEU A 114 -2.32 10.80 7.75
C LEU A 114 -1.16 9.83 8.03
N PHE A 115 -0.29 10.15 8.99
CA PHE A 115 0.99 9.44 9.19
C PHE A 115 1.19 8.86 10.60
N ARG A 116 0.12 8.72 11.39
CA ARG A 116 0.21 8.19 12.76
C ARG A 116 0.59 6.71 12.81
N ARG A 117 0.03 5.90 11.93
CA ARG A 117 0.25 4.46 11.86
C ARG A 117 0.88 4.08 10.53
N PHE A 118 1.80 3.14 10.62
CA PHE A 118 2.50 2.58 9.47
C PHE A 118 2.37 1.07 9.49
N GLU A 119 1.85 0.50 8.41
CA GLU A 119 1.60 -0.93 8.27
C GLU A 119 2.77 -1.60 7.52
N PHE A 120 3.72 -2.16 8.27
CA PHE A 120 4.87 -2.87 7.67
C PHE A 120 4.54 -4.13 6.85
N PRO A 121 3.47 -4.94 7.09
CA PRO A 121 3.17 -6.08 6.24
C PRO A 121 2.85 -5.62 4.82
N SER A 122 2.01 -4.58 4.71
CA SER A 122 1.66 -3.94 3.45
C SER A 122 2.87 -3.36 2.72
N LEU A 123 3.91 -2.95 3.45
CA LEU A 123 5.16 -2.48 2.84
C LEU A 123 5.90 -3.61 2.10
N LEU A 124 5.88 -4.84 2.64
CA LEU A 124 6.45 -5.99 1.94
C LEU A 124 5.67 -6.27 0.65
N ASN A 125 4.35 -6.12 0.69
CA ASN A 125 3.50 -6.26 -0.49
C ASN A 125 3.75 -5.18 -1.53
N PHE A 126 4.00 -3.93 -1.12
CA PHE A 126 4.45 -2.87 -2.03
C PHE A 126 5.70 -3.29 -2.79
N PHE A 127 6.72 -3.80 -2.09
CA PHE A 127 7.95 -4.27 -2.74
C PHE A 127 7.70 -5.48 -3.65
N ALA A 128 6.83 -6.40 -3.26
CA ALA A 128 6.43 -7.52 -4.11
C ALA A 128 5.74 -7.03 -5.40
N GLY A 129 4.81 -6.08 -5.28
CA GLY A 129 4.15 -5.44 -6.42
C GLY A 129 5.13 -4.72 -7.34
N VAL A 130 6.07 -3.93 -6.78
CA VAL A 130 7.15 -3.30 -7.56
C VAL A 130 8.01 -4.35 -8.27
N GLY A 131 8.34 -5.45 -7.60
CA GLY A 131 9.05 -6.58 -8.20
C GLY A 131 8.29 -7.18 -9.38
N LEU A 132 6.97 -7.35 -9.27
CA LEU A 132 6.11 -7.80 -10.36
C LEU A 132 6.07 -6.81 -11.52
N VAL A 133 6.04 -5.50 -11.25
CA VAL A 133 6.11 -4.47 -12.29
C VAL A 133 7.42 -4.54 -13.06
N VAL A 134 8.55 -4.61 -12.35
CA VAL A 134 9.88 -4.73 -12.97
C VAL A 134 9.95 -6.02 -13.81
N TYR A 135 9.47 -7.13 -13.28
CA TYR A 135 9.39 -8.39 -14.02
C TYR A 135 8.55 -8.28 -15.29
N ALA A 136 7.37 -7.65 -15.19
CA ALA A 136 6.47 -7.45 -16.32
C ALA A 136 7.11 -6.58 -17.41
N LEU A 137 7.80 -5.50 -17.01
CA LEU A 137 8.49 -4.60 -17.93
C LEU A 137 9.68 -5.27 -18.62
N VAL A 138 10.47 -6.08 -17.92
CA VAL A 138 11.59 -6.82 -18.51
C VAL A 138 11.11 -7.87 -19.51
N ARG A 139 9.95 -8.49 -19.25
CA ARG A 139 9.36 -9.51 -20.12
C ARG A 139 8.54 -8.92 -21.28
N TYR A 140 8.23 -7.63 -21.22
CA TYR A 140 7.48 -6.95 -22.26
C TYR A 140 8.38 -6.71 -23.48
N ASP A 141 8.31 -7.66 -24.40
CA ASP A 141 9.11 -7.69 -25.61
C ASP A 141 8.39 -6.94 -26.74
N ALA A 142 8.24 -5.62 -26.57
CA ALA A 142 7.65 -4.77 -27.60
C ALA A 142 8.42 -3.46 -27.75
N SER A 143 8.75 -3.16 -29.01
CA SER A 143 9.19 -1.84 -29.46
C SER A 143 8.33 -0.78 -28.81
N PHE A 144 8.94 0.19 -28.13
CA PHE A 144 8.30 1.46 -27.78
C PHE A 144 7.84 2.12 -29.09
N SER A 145 6.70 1.69 -29.64
CA SER A 145 5.97 2.46 -30.63
C SER A 145 5.26 3.54 -29.83
N VAL A 146 6.00 4.60 -29.54
CA VAL A 146 5.38 5.90 -29.32
C VAL A 146 4.64 6.19 -30.61
N TRP A 147 3.32 6.37 -30.49
CA TRP A 147 2.39 6.70 -31.57
C TRP A 147 3.02 7.48 -32.72
#